data_AF-A0A165NSQ0-F1
#
_entry.id   AF-A0A165NSQ0-F1
#
_cell.length_a   1.000
_cell.length_b   1.000
_cell.length_c   1.000
_cell.angle_alpha   90.00
_cell.angle_beta   90.00
_cell.angle_gamma   90.00
#
_symmetry.space_group_name_H-M   'P 1'
#
loop_
_entity.id
_entity.type
_entity.pdbx_description
1 polymer ?
#
loop_
_entity_poly.entity_id
_entity_poly.type
_entity_poly.pdbx_seq_one_letter_code
_entity_poly.pdbx_strand_id
1 'polypeptide(L)'
;IVPDPVDLYFKGLAPGEIPLHFHVAKESLALRSIVGLVDNKEKVKAILDPSSQIITMSEGVCLSLGVTFDPMVRVQMQSANKTVDLTLSLACNVPFQVGSITLYLQRHVVCNPAYDILLGWPFDIDMHRHMMRPAEMRPKARHNHKGNITITITDPNSDLVATILTYPQGKPHFLSGSFHSE
;
A
#
# COMPACT_ATOMS: atom_id res chain seq x y z
N ILE A 1 12.63 3.43 6.16
CA ILE A 1 12.18 2.25 5.38
C ILE A 1 11.00 1.64 6.12
N VAL A 2 9.89 1.36 5.43
CA VAL A 2 8.73 0.68 6.02
C VAL A 2 8.95 -0.83 5.91
N PRO A 3 9.04 -1.59 7.02
CA PRO A 3 9.23 -3.03 6.97
C PRO A 3 7.99 -3.73 6.40
N ASP A 4 8.17 -4.84 5.68
CA ASP A 4 7.05 -5.69 5.27
C ASP A 4 6.57 -6.50 6.49
N PRO A 5 5.29 -6.39 6.90
CA PRO A 5 4.78 -7.16 8.03
C PRO A 5 4.77 -8.67 7.75
N VAL A 6 4.69 -9.08 6.48
CA VAL A 6 4.66 -10.49 6.11
C VAL A 6 6.06 -11.10 6.24
N ASP A 7 7.09 -10.43 5.71
CA ASP A 7 8.49 -10.80 5.95
C ASP A 7 8.81 -10.85 7.45
N LEU A 8 8.34 -9.87 8.24
CA LEU A 8 8.51 -9.89 9.70
C LEU A 8 7.82 -11.09 10.36
N TYR A 9 6.60 -11.43 9.92
CA TYR A 9 5.87 -12.60 10.39
C TYR A 9 6.60 -13.89 10.04
N PHE A 10 7.03 -14.07 8.78
CA PHE A 10 7.75 -15.24 8.33
C PHE A 10 9.06 -15.47 9.09
N LYS A 11 9.81 -14.40 9.39
CA LYS A 11 11.02 -14.46 10.21
C LYS A 11 10.75 -14.90 11.66
N GLY A 12 9.52 -14.75 12.14
CA GLY A 12 9.10 -15.15 13.48
C GLY A 12 8.60 -16.59 13.60
N LEU A 13 8.42 -17.31 12.48
CA LEU A 13 7.88 -18.68 12.49
C LEU A 13 8.94 -19.70 12.93
N ALA A 14 8.52 -20.68 13.72
CA ALA A 14 9.36 -21.83 14.05
C ALA A 14 9.51 -22.76 12.82
N PRO A 15 10.61 -23.54 12.71
CA PRO A 15 10.79 -24.47 11.60
C PRO A 15 9.62 -25.45 11.47
N GLY A 16 8.91 -25.38 10.34
CA GLY A 16 7.77 -26.27 10.02
C GLY A 16 6.38 -25.73 10.37
N GLU A 17 6.24 -24.51 10.89
CA GLU A 17 4.94 -23.88 11.10
C GLU A 17 4.27 -23.48 9.76
N ILE A 18 2.96 -23.74 9.67
CA ILE A 18 2.15 -23.36 8.50
C ILE A 18 1.73 -21.89 8.65
N PRO A 19 2.04 -21.01 7.68
CA PRO A 19 1.66 -19.60 7.73
C PRO A 19 0.14 -19.41 7.82
N LEU A 20 -0.31 -18.46 8.65
CA LEU A 20 -1.71 -18.05 8.74
C LEU A 20 -2.15 -17.35 7.44
N HIS A 21 -3.43 -17.51 7.09
CA HIS A 21 -4.05 -16.73 6.01
C HIS A 21 -4.19 -15.26 6.44
N PHE A 22 -3.77 -14.33 5.58
CA PHE A 22 -3.96 -12.90 5.81
C PHE A 22 -5.40 -12.51 5.47
N HIS A 23 -6.13 -12.02 6.48
CA HIS A 23 -7.53 -11.61 6.38
C HIS A 23 -7.67 -10.12 6.04
N VAL A 24 -8.68 -9.81 5.20
CA VAL A 24 -9.16 -8.44 4.92
C VAL A 24 -10.35 -8.12 5.85
N ALA A 25 -10.41 -6.91 6.42
CA ALA A 25 -11.49 -6.52 7.35
C ALA A 25 -12.83 -6.17 6.63
N LYS A 26 -13.91 -6.17 7.41
CA LYS A 26 -15.31 -6.18 6.93
C LYS A 26 -16.01 -4.80 6.93
N GLU A 27 -15.33 -3.72 7.34
CA GLU A 27 -15.95 -2.39 7.47
C GLU A 27 -15.54 -1.45 6.33
N SER A 28 -16.48 -1.22 5.41
CA SER A 28 -16.32 -0.31 4.27
C SER A 28 -16.61 1.14 4.67
N LEU A 29 -15.62 1.86 5.18
CA LEU A 29 -15.55 3.30 4.88
C LEU A 29 -15.31 3.45 3.37
N ALA A 30 -15.90 4.49 2.75
CA ALA A 30 -15.69 4.73 1.33
C ALA A 30 -14.17 4.86 1.06
N LEU A 31 -13.63 3.93 0.27
CA LEU A 31 -12.20 3.87 -0.03
C LEU A 31 -11.73 5.23 -0.56
N ARG A 32 -10.68 5.75 0.09
CA ARG A 32 -10.05 7.01 -0.30
C ARG A 32 -8.78 6.69 -1.06
N SER A 33 -8.37 7.60 -1.92
CA SER A 33 -7.10 7.47 -2.63
C SER A 33 -6.23 8.70 -2.48
N ILE A 34 -4.94 8.48 -2.51
CA ILE A 34 -3.91 9.52 -2.71
C ILE A 34 -3.20 9.27 -4.03
N VAL A 35 -2.42 10.26 -4.46
CA VAL A 35 -1.53 10.12 -5.62
C VAL A 35 -0.11 10.27 -5.10
N GLY A 36 0.74 9.30 -5.41
CA GLY A 36 2.16 9.35 -5.06
C GLY A 36 3.03 9.09 -6.28
N LEU A 37 4.22 9.69 -6.30
CA LEU A 37 5.24 9.43 -7.30
C LEU A 37 5.95 8.12 -6.95
N VAL A 38 5.85 7.13 -7.84
CA VAL A 38 6.42 5.79 -7.67
C VAL A 38 7.74 5.71 -8.40
N ASP A 39 8.76 5.20 -7.71
CA ASP A 39 10.09 4.97 -8.25
C ASP A 39 10.72 6.22 -8.91
N ASN A 40 10.34 7.41 -8.44
CA ASN A 40 10.69 8.71 -9.02
C ASN A 40 10.31 8.89 -10.50
N LYS A 41 9.42 8.05 -11.03
CA LYS A 41 9.06 8.00 -12.46
C LYS A 41 7.67 8.56 -12.72
N GLU A 42 6.65 7.98 -12.09
CA GLU A 42 5.25 8.29 -12.45
C GLU A 42 4.34 8.45 -11.24
N LYS A 43 3.35 9.35 -11.37
CA LYS A 43 2.33 9.58 -10.36
C LYS A 43 1.23 8.53 -10.49
N VAL A 44 1.13 7.66 -9.48
CA VAL A 44 0.18 6.55 -9.46
C VAL A 44 -0.83 6.75 -8.34
N LYS A 45 -2.09 6.37 -8.61
CA LYS A 45 -3.17 6.41 -7.64
C LYS A 45 -3.04 5.24 -6.68
N ALA A 46 -3.07 5.52 -5.38
CA ALA A 46 -2.97 4.54 -4.32
C ALA A 46 -4.20 4.61 -3.42
N ILE A 47 -4.88 3.47 -3.25
CA ILE A 47 -6.03 3.33 -2.36
C ILE A 47 -5.53 3.18 -0.92
N LEU A 48 -6.12 3.93 0.00
CA LEU A 48 -5.91 3.77 1.43
C LEU A 48 -6.88 2.70 1.93
N ASP A 49 -6.33 1.58 2.38
CA ASP A 49 -7.11 0.47 2.91
C ASP A 49 -6.46 -0.09 4.18
N PRO A 50 -6.77 0.48 5.37
CA PRO A 50 -6.28 -0.03 6.65
C PRO A 50 -6.65 -1.49 6.92
N SER A 51 -7.62 -2.04 6.19
CA SER A 51 -8.08 -3.42 6.33
C SER A 51 -7.19 -4.43 5.61
N SER A 52 -6.33 -3.97 4.68
CA SER A 52 -5.34 -4.81 4.01
C SER A 52 -4.11 -4.94 4.88
N GLN A 53 -3.69 -6.15 5.24
CA GLN A 53 -2.50 -6.34 6.07
C GLN A 53 -1.19 -6.07 5.32
N ILE A 54 -1.23 -5.92 4.00
CA ILE A 54 -0.04 -5.73 3.17
C ILE A 54 -0.20 -4.54 2.22
N ILE A 55 0.93 -4.02 1.74
CA ILE A 55 0.96 -3.06 0.64
C ILE A 55 1.08 -3.84 -0.67
N THR A 56 0.19 -3.59 -1.62
CA THR A 56 0.24 -4.24 -2.94
C THR A 56 0.31 -3.24 -4.09
N MET A 57 0.86 -3.70 -5.20
CA MET A 57 1.00 -2.95 -6.45
C MET A 57 0.63 -3.88 -7.61
N SER A 58 -0.06 -3.35 -8.63
CA SER A 58 -0.40 -4.15 -9.80
C SER A 58 0.86 -4.49 -10.60
N GLU A 59 0.84 -5.68 -11.22
CA GLU A 59 1.83 -6.08 -12.20
C GLU A 59 1.96 -5.04 -13.32
N GLY A 60 0.83 -4.46 -13.77
CA GLY A 60 0.82 -3.40 -14.78
C GLY A 60 1.66 -2.18 -14.39
N VAL A 61 1.55 -1.70 -13.14
CA VAL A 61 2.41 -0.61 -12.63
C VAL A 61 3.86 -1.07 -12.56
N CYS A 62 4.11 -2.28 -12.06
CA CYS A 62 5.45 -2.82 -11.90
C CYS A 62 6.21 -2.90 -13.24
N LEU A 63 5.57 -3.46 -14.27
CA LEU A 63 6.12 -3.60 -15.61
C LEU A 63 6.26 -2.24 -16.30
N SER A 64 5.25 -1.37 -16.22
CA SER A 64 5.28 -0.05 -16.88
C SER A 64 6.40 0.84 -16.34
N LEU A 65 6.69 0.74 -15.04
CA LEU A 65 7.74 1.51 -14.39
C LEU A 65 9.10 0.79 -14.38
N GLY A 66 9.18 -0.45 -14.84
CA GLY A 66 10.39 -1.26 -14.79
C GLY A 66 10.93 -1.46 -13.37
N VAL A 67 10.02 -1.63 -12.39
CA VAL A 67 10.38 -1.89 -10.99
C VAL A 67 10.83 -3.34 -10.88
N THR A 68 12.01 -3.57 -10.31
CA THR A 68 12.50 -4.93 -10.05
C THR A 68 11.83 -5.55 -8.84
N PHE A 69 11.66 -6.87 -8.87
CA PHE A 69 11.02 -7.62 -7.80
C PHE A 69 11.66 -8.99 -7.61
N ASP A 70 11.58 -9.51 -6.39
CA ASP A 70 12.04 -10.84 -6.02
C ASP A 70 10.90 -11.86 -6.23
N PRO A 71 11.00 -12.77 -7.21
CA PRO A 71 9.98 -13.77 -7.48
C PRO A 71 9.90 -14.87 -6.42
N MET A 72 10.88 -14.97 -5.50
CA MET A 72 10.90 -16.00 -4.47
C MET A 72 9.99 -15.67 -3.27
N VAL A 73 9.66 -14.39 -3.09
CA VAL A 73 8.80 -13.95 -1.99
C VAL A 73 7.38 -13.81 -2.50
N ARG A 74 6.56 -14.83 -2.18
CA ARG A 74 5.15 -14.91 -2.59
C ARG A 74 4.27 -15.16 -1.38
N VAL A 75 3.12 -14.50 -1.34
CA VAL A 75 2.19 -14.51 -0.22
C VAL A 75 0.81 -14.91 -0.70
N GLN A 76 0.18 -15.85 0.02
CA GLN A 76 -1.22 -16.18 -0.21
C GLN A 76 -2.10 -15.08 0.38
N MET A 77 -2.90 -14.47 -0.48
CA MET A 77 -3.86 -13.45 -0.13
C MET A 77 -5.26 -14.03 -0.24
N GLN A 78 -6.09 -13.79 0.77
CA GLN A 78 -7.52 -14.05 0.65
C GLN A 78 -8.25 -12.75 0.29
N SER A 79 -8.84 -12.71 -0.91
CA SER A 79 -9.60 -11.55 -1.36
C SER A 79 -10.97 -11.47 -0.67
N ALA A 80 -11.67 -10.34 -0.83
CA ALA A 80 -12.99 -10.14 -0.24
C ALA A 80 -14.05 -11.16 -0.70
N ASN A 81 -13.88 -11.77 -1.88
CA ASN A 81 -14.77 -12.81 -2.39
C ASN A 81 -14.39 -14.23 -1.88
N LYS A 82 -13.40 -14.32 -0.98
CA LYS A 82 -12.82 -15.55 -0.43
C LYS A 82 -11.99 -16.39 -1.40
N THR A 83 -11.62 -15.88 -2.58
CA THR A 83 -10.57 -16.49 -3.41
C THR A 83 -9.24 -16.34 -2.69
N VAL A 84 -8.44 -17.41 -2.74
CA VAL A 84 -7.06 -17.37 -2.30
C VAL A 84 -6.19 -17.25 -3.55
N ASP A 85 -5.61 -16.07 -3.72
CA ASP A 85 -4.72 -15.75 -4.83
C ASP A 85 -3.30 -15.57 -4.30
N LEU A 86 -2.30 -15.91 -5.10
CA LEU A 86 -0.89 -15.80 -4.72
C LEU A 86 -0.30 -14.53 -5.33
N THR A 87 0.44 -13.74 -4.55
CA THR A 87 1.22 -12.63 -5.11
C THR A 87 2.25 -13.18 -6.10
N LEU A 88 2.64 -12.35 -7.08
CA LEU A 88 3.67 -12.71 -8.06
C LEU A 88 5.06 -12.66 -7.42
N SER A 89 5.30 -11.64 -6.60
CA SER A 89 6.64 -11.30 -6.10
C SER A 89 6.60 -10.19 -5.05
N LEU A 90 7.76 -9.85 -4.49
CA LEU A 90 7.97 -8.69 -3.63
C LEU A 90 8.89 -7.66 -4.29
N ALA A 91 8.41 -6.42 -4.45
CA ALA A 91 9.23 -5.29 -4.84
C ALA A 91 9.77 -4.58 -3.59
N CYS A 92 11.08 -4.62 -3.40
CA CYS A 92 11.73 -4.19 -2.17
C CYS A 92 12.13 -2.71 -2.20
N ASN A 93 11.84 -1.97 -1.12
CA ASN A 93 12.29 -0.59 -0.90
C ASN A 93 11.99 0.35 -2.08
N VAL A 94 10.83 0.22 -2.72
CA VAL A 94 10.48 1.08 -3.84
C VAL A 94 10.08 2.46 -3.29
N PRO A 95 10.69 3.57 -3.74
CA PRO A 95 10.34 4.88 -3.23
C PRO A 95 8.92 5.26 -3.65
N PHE A 96 8.22 5.88 -2.72
CA PHE A 96 6.86 6.40 -2.85
C PHE A 96 6.84 7.80 -2.28
N GLN A 97 6.85 8.81 -3.15
CA GLN A 97 6.82 10.19 -2.72
C GLN A 97 5.39 10.71 -2.71
N VAL A 98 4.97 11.23 -1.56
CA VAL A 98 3.67 11.89 -1.37
C VAL A 98 3.90 13.28 -0.82
N GLY A 99 3.55 14.30 -1.61
CA GLY A 99 3.95 15.67 -1.31
C GLY A 99 5.48 15.80 -1.29
N SER A 100 6.03 16.23 -0.16
CA SER A 100 7.47 16.39 0.08
C SER A 100 8.13 15.19 0.78
N ILE A 101 7.36 14.15 1.14
CA ILE A 101 7.86 13.03 1.93
C ILE A 101 8.03 11.81 1.03
N THR A 102 9.19 11.16 1.11
CA THR A 102 9.48 9.93 0.37
C THR A 102 9.56 8.74 1.32
N LEU A 103 8.66 7.78 1.13
CA LEU A 103 8.63 6.53 1.88
C LEU A 103 9.19 5.41 1.03
N TYR A 104 10.09 4.61 1.60
CA TYR A 104 10.58 3.38 0.96
C TYR A 104 9.68 2.23 1.40
N LEU A 105 8.83 1.76 0.49
CA LEU A 105 7.79 0.77 0.76
C LEU A 105 8.18 -0.60 0.18
N GLN A 106 7.89 -1.64 0.94
CA GLN A 106 7.84 -3.01 0.45
C GLN A 106 6.47 -3.24 -0.20
N ARG A 107 6.41 -3.73 -1.44
CA ARG A 107 5.12 -3.89 -2.15
C ARG A 107 5.02 -5.25 -2.80
N HIS A 108 3.98 -6.00 -2.44
CA HIS A 108 3.67 -7.27 -3.09
C HIS A 108 3.05 -7.01 -4.47
N VAL A 109 3.59 -7.65 -5.51
CA VAL A 109 3.10 -7.50 -6.88
C VAL A 109 1.94 -8.47 -7.08
N VAL A 110 0.80 -7.97 -7.58
CA VAL A 110 -0.41 -8.76 -7.81
C VAL A 110 -0.79 -8.72 -9.29
N CYS A 111 -1.15 -9.88 -9.84
CA CYS A 111 -1.62 -10.01 -11.21
C CYS A 111 -3.07 -9.51 -11.32
N ASN A 112 -3.32 -8.61 -12.27
CA ASN A 112 -4.65 -8.12 -12.66
C ASN A 112 -5.59 -7.64 -11.52
N PRO A 113 -5.12 -6.89 -10.50
CA PRO A 113 -6.00 -6.33 -9.49
C PRO A 113 -6.87 -5.21 -10.07
N ALA A 114 -7.99 -4.91 -9.40
CA ALA A 114 -8.89 -3.81 -9.76
C ALA A 114 -8.38 -2.40 -9.33
N TYR A 115 -7.09 -2.29 -8.98
CA TYR A 115 -6.45 -1.08 -8.46
C TYR A 115 -4.98 -1.04 -8.88
N ASP A 116 -4.38 0.15 -8.88
CA ASP A 116 -2.96 0.30 -9.22
C ASP A 116 -2.06 0.03 -8.00
N ILE A 117 -2.39 0.63 -6.86
CA ILE A 117 -1.70 0.43 -5.57
C ILE A 117 -2.74 0.37 -4.45
N LEU A 118 -2.55 -0.56 -3.51
CA LEU A 118 -3.29 -0.65 -2.25
C LEU A 118 -2.32 -0.42 -1.08
N LEU A 119 -2.53 0.65 -0.33
CA LEU A 119 -1.78 1.00 0.87
C LEU A 119 -2.49 0.40 2.09
N GLY A 120 -1.96 -0.74 2.52
CA GLY A 120 -2.44 -1.48 3.67
C GLY A 120 -2.07 -0.87 5.02
N TRP A 121 -2.40 -1.63 6.07
CA TRP A 121 -2.06 -1.38 7.46
C TRP A 121 -0.61 -1.00 7.72
N PRO A 122 0.43 -1.52 7.03
CA PRO A 122 1.81 -1.06 7.26
C PRO A 122 1.99 0.43 6.98
N PHE A 123 1.29 0.93 5.95
CA PHE A 123 1.23 2.36 5.69
C PHE A 123 0.45 3.07 6.81
N ASP A 124 -0.69 2.53 7.24
CA ASP A 124 -1.55 3.12 8.28
C ASP A 124 -0.90 3.18 9.68
N ILE A 125 -0.18 2.15 10.12
CA ILE A 125 0.57 2.17 11.38
C ILE A 125 1.69 3.20 11.32
N ASP A 126 2.47 3.24 10.24
CA ASP A 126 3.58 4.18 10.15
C ASP A 126 3.06 5.63 10.10
N MET A 127 1.89 5.85 9.50
CA MET A 127 1.15 7.10 9.69
C MET A 127 0.83 7.31 11.18
N HIS A 128 0.12 6.38 11.83
CA HIS A 128 -0.42 6.57 13.18
C HIS A 128 0.60 6.60 14.31
N ARG A 129 1.68 5.82 14.22
CA ARG A 129 2.77 5.76 15.22
C ARG A 129 3.56 7.06 15.27
N HIS A 130 3.82 7.68 14.11
CA HIS A 130 4.51 8.96 14.02
C HIS A 130 3.56 10.18 14.16
N MET A 131 2.25 9.96 14.21
CA MET A 131 1.24 10.97 14.54
C MET A 131 0.97 11.12 16.05
N MET A 132 1.55 10.29 16.93
CA MET A 132 1.27 10.31 18.36
C MET A 132 2.40 11.01 19.15
N ARG A 133 2.25 12.32 19.41
CA ARG A 133 2.73 12.91 20.67
C ARG A 133 1.63 12.75 21.73
N PRO A 134 1.94 12.56 23.03
CA PRO A 134 0.94 12.27 24.06
C PRO A 134 -0.16 13.34 24.27
N ALA A 135 -0.03 14.52 23.66
CA ALA A 135 -0.94 15.64 23.87
C ALA A 135 -2.04 15.80 22.80
N GLU A 136 -1.91 15.18 21.62
CA GLU A 136 -2.80 15.51 20.49
C GLU A 136 -3.47 14.27 19.89
N MET A 137 -4.67 14.03 20.40
CA MET A 137 -5.63 13.01 19.98
C MET A 137 -5.88 12.93 18.46
N ARG A 138 -5.80 11.67 17.99
CA ARG A 138 -6.49 11.07 16.83
C ARG A 138 -5.99 11.49 15.43
N PRO A 139 -6.01 10.57 14.45
CA PRO A 139 -5.96 10.94 13.04
C PRO A 139 -7.26 11.68 12.74
N LYS A 140 -7.22 13.01 12.77
CA LYS A 140 -8.36 13.80 12.31
C LYS A 140 -8.29 13.85 10.80
N ALA A 141 -8.99 12.93 10.14
CA ALA A 141 -9.61 13.22 8.85
C ALA A 141 -10.40 14.52 9.02
N ARG A 142 -9.79 15.67 8.72
CA ARG A 142 -10.48 16.96 8.81
C ARG A 142 -11.33 17.07 7.56
N HIS A 143 -12.63 17.09 7.76
CA HIS A 143 -13.57 17.52 6.75
C HIS A 143 -13.38 19.03 6.59
N ASN A 144 -12.83 19.47 5.45
CA ASN A 144 -12.96 20.88 5.09
C ASN A 144 -14.42 21.15 4.71
N HIS A 145 -14.89 22.41 4.79
CA HIS A 145 -16.27 22.83 4.44
C HIS A 145 -16.77 22.40 3.04
N LYS A 146 -15.92 21.78 2.21
CA LYS A 146 -16.21 21.26 0.86
C LYS A 146 -16.33 19.73 0.75
N GLY A 147 -16.26 18.96 1.83
CA GLY A 147 -16.36 17.49 1.73
C GLY A 147 -15.04 16.75 1.53
N ASN A 148 -13.93 17.48 1.42
CA ASN A 148 -12.61 16.91 1.15
C ASN A 148 -11.94 16.46 2.45
N ILE A 149 -11.51 15.20 2.48
CA ILE A 149 -10.72 14.60 3.56
C ILE A 149 -9.24 14.80 3.25
N THR A 150 -8.49 15.34 4.21
CA THR A 150 -7.02 15.39 4.15
C THR A 150 -6.40 14.36 5.09
N ILE A 151 -5.27 13.78 4.69
CA ILE A 151 -4.39 12.99 5.56
C ILE A 151 -3.13 13.79 5.87
N THR A 152 -2.56 13.60 7.05
CA THR A 152 -1.28 14.20 7.44
C THR A 152 -0.26 13.08 7.57
N ILE A 153 0.86 13.24 6.86
CA ILE A 153 1.97 12.30 6.82
C ILE A 153 3.16 12.95 7.53
N THR A 154 3.80 12.21 8.41
CA THR A 154 5.09 12.57 8.99
C THR A 154 6.14 11.61 8.42
N ASP A 155 7.30 12.14 8.01
CA ASP A 155 8.41 11.32 7.56
C ASP A 155 8.93 10.47 8.74
N PRO A 156 9.01 9.14 8.62
CA PRO A 156 9.52 8.32 9.72
C PRO A 156 11.00 8.56 10.03
N ASN A 157 11.74 9.22 9.13
CA ASN A 157 13.17 9.49 9.27
C ASN A 157 13.50 10.98 9.52
N SER A 158 12.50 11.87 9.56
CA SER A 158 12.70 13.31 9.80
C SER A 158 11.49 13.94 10.49
N ASP A 159 11.61 15.19 10.96
CA ASP A 159 10.47 15.94 11.52
C ASP A 159 9.57 16.57 10.44
N LEU A 160 9.73 16.20 9.16
CA LEU A 160 8.96 16.76 8.07
C LEU A 160 7.51 16.25 8.11
N VAL A 161 6.55 17.18 8.05
CA VAL A 161 5.12 16.90 8.04
C VAL A 161 4.49 17.45 6.77
N ALA A 162 3.70 16.64 6.06
CA ALA A 162 2.97 17.03 4.87
C ALA A 162 1.47 16.72 5.02
N THR A 163 0.61 17.64 4.60
CA THR A 163 -0.85 17.41 4.53
C THR A 163 -1.26 17.20 3.09
N ILE A 164 -1.89 16.07 2.81
CA ILE A 164 -2.22 15.62 1.46
C ILE A 164 -3.74 15.46 1.33
N LEU A 165 -4.27 15.91 0.20
CA LEU A 165 -5.67 15.74 -0.17
C LEU A 165 -5.92 14.29 -0.57
N THR A 166 -7.01 13.73 -0.06
CA THR A 166 -7.53 12.45 -0.55
C THR A 166 -8.69 12.68 -1.52
N TYR A 167 -8.86 11.74 -2.43
CA TYR A 167 -9.91 11.76 -3.44
C TYR A 167 -10.83 10.54 -3.27
N PRO A 168 -12.11 10.62 -3.69
CA PRO A 168 -12.94 9.43 -3.87
C PRO A 168 -12.26 8.42 -4.81
N GLN A 169 -12.46 7.14 -4.55
CA GLN A 169 -11.99 6.09 -5.45
C GLN A 169 -12.60 6.25 -6.85
N GLY A 170 -11.81 5.91 -7.86
CA GLY A 170 -12.16 5.90 -9.28
C GLY A 170 -11.43 4.73 -9.94
N LYS A 171 -11.64 4.49 -11.24
CA LYS A 171 -11.07 3.33 -11.95
C LYS A 171 -9.52 3.35 -11.94
N PRO A 172 -8.86 2.16 -11.93
CA PRO A 172 -7.41 2.06 -12.10
C PRO A 172 -6.97 2.64 -13.44
N HIS A 173 -5.77 3.22 -13.48
CA HIS A 173 -5.20 3.82 -14.69
C HIS A 173 -4.38 2.82 -15.51
N PHE A 174 -3.79 1.81 -14.88
CA PHE A 174 -2.93 0.83 -15.55
C PHE A 174 -3.71 -0.46 -15.80
N LEU A 175 -3.80 -0.85 -17.08
CA LEU A 175 -4.37 -2.13 -17.49
C LEU A 175 -3.23 -3.10 -17.77
N SER A 176 -3.38 -4.36 -17.34
CA SER A 176 -2.47 -5.44 -17.75
C SER A 176 -2.60 -5.67 -19.25
N GLY A 177 -1.53 -5.44 -20.00
CA GLY A 177 -1.48 -5.86 -21.40
C GLY A 177 -1.38 -7.38 -21.47
N SER A 178 -2.38 -8.06 -22.05
CA SER A 178 -2.25 -9.44 -22.47
C SER A 178 -1.26 -9.50 -23.64
N PHE A 179 -0.03 -9.90 -23.38
CA PHE A 179 0.86 -10.35 -24.45
C PHE A 179 0.30 -11.67 -24.98
N HIS A 180 -0.36 -11.63 -26.14
CA HIS A 180 -0.39 -12.79 -27.03
C HIS A 180 1.00 -12.90 -27.64
N SER A 181 1.69 -13.98 -27.31
CA SER A 181 2.86 -14.44 -28.04
C SER A 181 2.43 -14.79 -29.46
N GLU A 182 3.02 -14.15 -30.46
CA GLU A 182 3.18 -14.74 -31.80
C GLU A 182 4.36 -15.72 -31.79
#